data_AF-A0A958YGS8-F1
#
_entry.id   AF-A0A958YGS8-F1
#
_cell.length_a   1.000
_cell.length_b   1.000
_cell.length_c   1.000
_cell.angle_alpha   90.00
_cell.angle_beta   90.00
_cell.angle_gamma   90.00
#
_symmetry.space_group_name_H-M   'P 1'
#
loop_
_entity.id
_entity.type
_entity.pdbx_description
1 polymer ?
#
loop_
_entity_poly.entity_id
_entity_poly.type
_entity_poly.pdbx_seq_one_letter_code
_entity_poly.pdbx_strand_id
1 'polypeptide(L)'
;MSATDDTITLAQAISWTSNWRATPASNVRAFLIPIEDLQGALSEIQNQSGSPMARAYLAIDNGVEKLIIVGTSQEQKGGVTIYRDLLPSNDGVGDAGNSIYDFTQPCPPDCDPSSPLN
;
A
#
# COMPACT_ATOMS: atom_id res chain seq x y z
N MET A 1 9.18 10.26 -3.81
CA MET A 1 9.73 8.89 -3.78
C MET A 1 10.56 8.79 -2.51
N SER A 2 10.22 7.84 -1.62
CA SER A 2 11.09 7.52 -0.48
C SER A 2 12.39 6.90 -1.00
N ALA A 3 13.51 7.04 -0.29
CA ALA A 3 14.81 6.57 -0.75
C ALA A 3 15.07 5.10 -0.40
N THR A 4 15.75 4.40 -1.32
CA THR A 4 16.29 3.01 -1.26
C THR A 4 15.27 1.93 -0.92
N ASP A 5 14.90 1.13 -1.93
CA ASP A 5 14.15 -0.15 -1.84
C ASP A 5 12.61 -0.08 -1.79
N ASP A 6 12.03 0.97 -2.38
CA ASP A 6 10.60 1.11 -2.70
C ASP A 6 9.58 0.85 -1.57
N THR A 7 10.03 0.96 -0.31
CA THR A 7 9.25 0.57 0.86
C THR A 7 9.30 1.63 1.97
N ILE A 8 8.29 1.63 2.84
CA ILE A 8 8.18 2.55 3.99
C ILE A 8 8.15 1.78 5.31
N THR A 9 8.50 2.44 6.41
CA THR A 9 8.41 1.81 7.73
C THR A 9 6.96 1.65 8.19
N LEU A 10 6.73 0.74 9.13
CA LEU A 10 5.41 0.52 9.72
C LEU A 10 4.92 1.78 10.46
N ALA A 11 5.81 2.49 11.17
CA ALA A 11 5.47 3.73 11.85
C ALA A 11 5.03 4.83 10.86
N GLN A 12 5.69 4.94 9.70
CA GLN A 12 5.28 5.86 8.64
C GLN A 12 3.89 5.50 8.11
N ALA A 13 3.66 4.22 7.80
CA ALA A 13 2.36 3.73 7.31
C ALA A 13 1.22 4.00 8.32
N ILE A 14 1.46 3.78 9.62
CA ILE A 14 0.48 4.06 10.68
C ILE A 14 0.19 5.56 10.74
N SER A 15 1.22 6.41 10.69
CA SER A 15 1.06 7.87 10.72
C SER A 15 0.23 8.36 9.54
N TRP A 16 0.61 7.97 8.32
CA TRP A 16 -0.03 8.47 7.10
C TRP A 16 -1.47 8.00 6.95
N THR A 17 -1.76 6.73 7.25
CA THR A 17 -3.15 6.24 7.22
C THR A 17 -4.01 6.87 8.32
N SER A 18 -3.41 7.26 9.46
CA SER A 18 -4.12 7.99 10.52
C SER A 18 -4.47 9.40 10.10
N ASN A 19 -3.56 10.09 9.42
CA ASN A 19 -3.80 11.43 8.87
C ASN A 19 -4.99 11.42 7.90
N TRP A 20 -5.05 10.45 6.98
CA TRP A 20 -6.17 10.29 6.06
C TRP A 20 -7.52 10.10 6.79
N ARG A 21 -7.57 9.21 7.79
CA ARG A 21 -8.81 8.96 8.56
C ARG A 21 -9.27 10.20 9.33
N ALA A 22 -8.35 11.03 9.81
CA ALA A 22 -8.66 12.24 10.57
C ALA A 22 -9.14 13.39 9.68
N THR A 23 -8.72 13.44 8.42
CA THR A 23 -9.11 14.49 7.47
C THR A 23 -9.30 13.90 6.07
N PRO A 24 -10.40 13.18 5.84
CA PRO A 24 -10.71 12.61 4.53
C PRO A 24 -11.21 13.74 3.62
N ALA A 25 -10.31 14.44 2.96
CA ALA A 25 -10.63 15.43 1.95
C ALA A 25 -9.69 15.20 0.77
N SER A 26 -10.25 14.84 -0.38
CA SER A 26 -9.46 14.50 -1.56
C SER A 26 -10.11 14.93 -2.86
N ASN A 27 -9.27 15.53 -3.70
CA ASN A 27 -9.54 15.76 -5.12
C ASN A 27 -8.85 14.69 -6.00
N VAL A 28 -8.21 13.71 -5.38
CA VAL A 28 -7.45 12.66 -6.06
C VAL A 28 -8.42 11.64 -6.62
N ARG A 29 -8.24 11.35 -7.90
CA ARG A 29 -9.11 10.49 -8.70
C ARG A 29 -8.46 9.14 -8.98
N ALA A 30 -7.14 9.13 -9.05
CA ALA A 30 -6.35 7.94 -9.34
C ALA A 30 -4.97 8.02 -8.68
N PHE A 31 -4.30 6.87 -8.63
CA PHE A 31 -2.91 6.75 -8.20
C PHE A 31 -2.08 6.17 -9.35
N LEU A 32 -0.98 6.82 -9.69
CA LEU A 32 0.03 6.22 -10.55
C LEU A 32 0.89 5.30 -9.69
N ILE A 33 0.91 4.00 -10.00
CA ILE A 33 1.56 2.95 -9.23
C ILE A 33 2.69 2.35 -10.07
N PRO A 34 3.96 2.36 -9.61
CA PRO A 34 5.02 1.61 -10.26
C PRO A 34 4.74 0.12 -10.27
N ILE A 35 5.13 -0.55 -11.36
CA ILE A 35 4.92 -1.99 -11.49
C ILE A 35 5.76 -2.78 -10.48
N GLU A 36 6.89 -2.21 -10.04
CA GLU A 36 7.83 -2.81 -9.09
C GLU A 36 7.16 -3.03 -7.72
N ASP A 37 6.35 -2.07 -7.23
CA ASP A 37 5.55 -2.22 -6.01
C ASP A 37 4.56 -3.40 -6.09
N LEU A 38 3.89 -3.53 -7.23
CA LEU A 38 2.95 -4.63 -7.47
C LEU A 38 3.68 -5.97 -7.54
N GLN A 39 4.87 -5.99 -8.15
CA GLN A 39 5.71 -7.18 -8.23
C GLN A 39 6.28 -7.56 -6.86
N GLY A 40 6.66 -6.60 -6.02
CA GLY A 40 7.11 -6.82 -4.65
C GLY A 40 6.00 -7.44 -3.80
N ALA A 41 4.83 -6.78 -3.76
CA ALA A 41 3.66 -7.29 -3.03
C ALA A 41 3.24 -8.67 -3.55
N LEU A 42 3.26 -8.90 -4.87
CA LEU A 42 2.98 -10.22 -5.46
C LEU A 42 4.03 -11.26 -5.04
N SER A 43 5.31 -10.92 -5.05
CA SER A 43 6.39 -11.85 -4.74
C SER A 43 6.30 -12.39 -3.31
N GLU A 44 5.81 -11.57 -2.37
CA GLU A 44 5.55 -11.96 -0.99
C GLU A 44 4.40 -12.97 -0.85
N ILE A 45 3.39 -12.89 -1.72
CA ILE A 45 2.14 -13.66 -1.56
C ILE A 45 1.93 -14.75 -2.60
N GLN A 46 2.66 -14.75 -3.72
CA GLN A 46 2.44 -15.65 -4.87
C GLN A 46 2.53 -17.13 -4.53
N ASN A 47 3.27 -17.48 -3.49
CA ASN A 47 3.48 -18.87 -3.06
C ASN A 47 2.47 -19.32 -1.98
N GLN A 48 1.55 -18.45 -1.56
CA GLN A 48 0.53 -18.81 -0.58
C GLN A 48 -0.50 -19.77 -1.19
N SER A 49 -1.02 -20.67 -0.36
CA SER A 49 -2.15 -21.51 -0.76
C SER A 49 -3.46 -20.71 -0.75
N GLY A 50 -4.35 -21.02 -1.70
CA GLY A 50 -5.61 -20.31 -1.86
C GLY A 50 -5.55 -19.20 -2.90
N SER A 51 -6.32 -18.13 -2.69
CA SER A 51 -6.33 -16.95 -3.56
C SER A 51 -5.50 -15.84 -2.90
N PRO A 52 -4.26 -15.60 -3.34
CA PRO A 52 -3.44 -14.54 -2.78
C PRO A 52 -4.09 -13.18 -3.05
N MET A 53 -4.15 -12.33 -2.02
CA MET A 53 -4.77 -11.00 -2.08
C MET A 53 -3.80 -9.96 -1.53
N ALA A 54 -3.84 -8.76 -2.10
CA ALA A 54 -3.20 -7.57 -1.55
C ALA A 54 -4.27 -6.60 -1.02
N ARG A 55 -3.91 -5.76 -0.06
CA ARG A 55 -4.75 -4.68 0.45
C ARG A 55 -4.10 -3.34 0.15
N ALA A 56 -4.92 -2.39 -0.27
CA ALA A 56 -4.51 -1.01 -0.45
C ALA A 56 -5.15 -0.10 0.61
N TYR A 57 -4.39 0.85 1.14
CA TYR A 57 -4.80 1.82 2.15
C TYR A 57 -4.59 3.24 1.64
N LEU A 58 -5.58 4.12 1.85
CA LEU A 58 -5.41 5.55 1.63
C LEU A 58 -4.67 6.19 2.81
N ALA A 59 -3.73 7.07 2.49
CA ALA A 59 -2.80 7.70 3.40
C ALA A 59 -2.55 9.17 3.01
N ILE A 60 -2.06 9.97 3.95
CA ILE A 60 -1.60 11.34 3.71
C ILE A 60 -0.19 11.51 4.29
N ASP A 61 0.77 11.78 3.42
CA ASP A 61 2.12 12.22 3.78
C ASP A 61 2.26 13.73 3.52
N ASN A 62 2.46 14.52 4.57
CA ASN A 62 2.66 15.97 4.46
C ASN A 62 1.63 16.71 3.58
N GLY A 63 0.37 16.28 3.62
CA GLY A 63 -0.73 16.86 2.84
C GLY A 63 -0.83 16.33 1.40
N VAL A 64 0.04 15.41 1.00
CA VAL A 64 -0.02 14.69 -0.27
C VAL A 64 -0.64 13.32 -0.04
N GLU A 65 -1.66 13.00 -0.82
CA GLU A 65 -2.33 11.70 -0.72
C GLU A 65 -1.49 10.58 -1.30
N LYS A 66 -1.65 9.42 -0.67
CA LYS A 66 -0.85 8.22 -0.85
C LYS A 66 -1.74 6.99 -0.80
N LEU A 67 -1.28 5.95 -1.48
CA LEU A 67 -1.87 4.63 -1.53
C LEU A 67 -0.79 3.61 -1.16
N ILE A 68 -0.96 3.05 0.03
CA ILE A 68 -0.07 2.05 0.60
C ILE A 68 -0.58 0.66 0.22
N ILE A 69 0.28 -0.24 -0.25
CA ILE A 69 -0.05 -1.60 -0.65
C ILE A 69 0.68 -2.60 0.27
N VAL A 70 -0.04 -3.61 0.73
CA VAL A 70 0.50 -4.72 1.54
C VAL A 70 -0.03 -6.06 1.06
N GLY A 71 0.80 -7.10 1.14
CA GLY A 71 0.35 -8.48 0.99
C GLY A 71 -0.58 -8.89 2.14
N THR A 72 -1.41 -9.91 1.92
CA THR A 72 -2.23 -10.50 3.00
C THR A 72 -2.00 -12.00 3.10
N SER A 73 -2.27 -12.56 4.29
CA SER A 73 -2.39 -14.00 4.51
C SER A 73 -3.82 -14.37 4.87
N GLN A 74 -4.26 -15.53 4.38
CA GLN A 74 -5.60 -16.05 4.60
C GLN A 74 -5.65 -16.88 5.89
N GLU A 75 -6.53 -16.50 6.82
CA GLU A 75 -6.84 -17.25 8.05
C GLU A 75 -8.32 -17.63 8.10
N GLN A 76 -8.63 -18.85 8.54
CA GLN A 76 -10.00 -19.26 8.84
C GLN A 76 -10.26 -19.15 10.33
N LYS A 77 -11.20 -18.28 10.73
CA LYS A 77 -11.60 -18.13 12.14
C LYS A 77 -13.12 -18.17 12.27
N GLY A 78 -13.63 -19.23 12.90
CA GLY A 78 -15.07 -19.39 13.14
C GLY A 78 -15.90 -19.55 11.86
N GLY A 79 -15.33 -20.16 10.81
CA GLY A 79 -16.00 -20.33 9.50
C GLY A 79 -16.00 -19.08 8.61
N VAL A 80 -15.28 -18.02 9.02
CA VAL A 80 -15.09 -16.79 8.25
C VAL A 80 -13.65 -16.71 7.78
N THR A 81 -13.46 -16.40 6.49
CA THR A 81 -12.16 -16.07 5.92
C THR A 81 -11.75 -14.66 6.34
N ILE A 82 -10.62 -14.54 7.03
CA ILE A 82 -9.99 -13.27 7.42
C ILE A 82 -8.71 -13.12 6.60
N TYR A 83 -8.52 -11.97 5.98
CA TYR A 83 -7.26 -11.60 5.33
C TYR A 83 -6.47 -10.72 6.30
N ARG A 84 -5.38 -11.24 6.86
CA ARG A 84 -4.50 -10.48 7.75
C ARG A 84 -3.37 -9.84 6.95
N ASP A 85 -3.06 -8.59 7.26
CA ASP A 85 -1.98 -7.90 6.57
C ASP A 85 -0.64 -8.49 6.98
N LEU A 86 0.20 -8.70 5.97
CA LEU A 86 1.58 -9.10 6.14
C LEU A 86 2.40 -7.83 6.36
N LEU A 87 2.68 -7.54 7.63
CA LEU A 87 3.43 -6.36 8.03
C LEU A 87 4.88 -6.75 8.42
N PRO A 88 5.82 -5.80 8.35
CA PRO A 88 7.16 -5.98 8.90
C PRO A 88 7.10 -6.32 10.39
N SER A 89 7.97 -7.25 10.84
CA SER A 89 8.09 -7.62 12.25
C SER A 89 8.79 -6.55 13.10
N ASN A 90 9.45 -5.59 12.46
CA ASN A 90 10.16 -4.47 13.05
C ASN A 90 10.03 -3.23 12.16
N ASP A 91 10.34 -2.05 12.69
CA ASP A 91 10.15 -0.77 12.00
C ASP A 91 11.26 -0.44 10.98
N GLY A 92 11.98 -1.46 10.49
CA GLY A 92 13.10 -1.33 9.56
C GLY A 92 12.66 -1.52 8.10
N VAL A 93 13.18 -0.68 7.21
CA VAL A 93 13.07 -0.86 5.75
C VAL A 93 14.14 -1.86 5.29
N GLY A 94 13.77 -2.87 4.50
CA GLY A 94 14.73 -3.81 3.88
C GLY A 94 15.22 -4.97 4.77
N ASP A 95 14.64 -5.19 5.95
CA ASP A 95 14.92 -6.39 6.75
C ASP A 95 14.19 -7.62 6.19
N ALA A 96 14.72 -8.82 6.45
CA ALA A 96 14.14 -10.09 6.00
C ALA A 96 12.74 -10.31 6.59
N GLY A 97 11.70 -9.84 5.90
CA GLY A 97 10.30 -9.84 6.33
C GLY A 97 9.35 -9.33 5.24
N ASN A 98 8.08 -9.13 5.59
CA ASN A 98 7.09 -8.55 4.67
C ASN A 98 7.28 -7.03 4.58
N SER A 99 6.93 -6.43 3.45
CA SER A 99 7.18 -5.01 3.20
C SER A 99 5.90 -4.20 3.05
N ILE A 100 6.03 -2.87 3.13
CA ILE A 100 4.94 -1.92 2.91
C ILE A 100 5.33 -1.02 1.73
N TYR A 101 4.57 -1.09 0.65
CA TYR A 101 4.86 -0.39 -0.60
C TYR A 101 4.00 0.89 -0.70
N ASP A 102 4.57 2.03 -1.11
CA ASP A 102 3.84 3.30 -1.22
C ASP A 102 4.44 4.26 -2.28
N PHE A 103 4.75 3.75 -3.47
CA PHE A 103 5.20 4.60 -4.58
C PHE A 103 4.07 5.18 -5.40
N THR A 104 2.96 5.45 -4.75
CA THR A 104 1.81 6.00 -5.45
C THR A 104 1.89 7.52 -5.51
N GLN A 105 1.61 8.04 -6.69
CA GLN A 105 1.46 9.47 -6.93
C GLN A 105 0.00 9.81 -7.15
N PRO A 106 -0.55 10.79 -6.41
CA PRO A 106 -1.93 11.20 -6.59
C PRO A 106 -2.10 11.90 -7.95
N CYS A 107 -3.21 11.60 -8.60
CA CYS A 107 -3.67 12.29 -9.80
C CYS A 107 -4.89 13.16 -9.43
N PRO A 108 -4.83 14.51 -9.58
CA PRO A 108 -3.74 15.34 -10.14
C PRO A 108 -2.54 15.54 -9.20
N PRO A 109 -1.32 15.86 -9.71
CA PRO A 109 -1.02 16.32 -11.07
C PRO A 109 -0.63 15.23 -12.08
N ASP A 110 -0.28 14.02 -11.64
CA ASP A 110 0.30 12.99 -12.53
C ASP A 110 -0.77 12.19 -13.31
N CYS A 111 -1.89 12.83 -13.62
CA CYS A 111 -2.95 12.25 -14.46
C CYS A 111 -2.55 12.25 -15.93
N ASP A 112 -3.07 11.28 -16.70
CA ASP A 112 -3.14 11.42 -18.16
C ASP A 112 -4.20 12.49 -18.52
N PRO A 113 -3.80 13.65 -19.07
CA PRO A 113 -4.73 14.73 -19.40
C PRO A 113 -5.69 14.38 -20.55
N SER A 114 -5.43 13.28 -21.27
CA SER A 114 -6.25 12.81 -22.39
C SER A 114 -7.15 11.62 -22.05
N SER A 115 -7.03 11.06 -20.84
CA SER A 115 -7.81 9.90 -20.42
C SER A 115 -9.26 10.28 -20.11
N PRO A 116 -10.27 9.54 -20.62
CA PRO A 116 -11.67 9.74 -20.26
C PRO A 116 -11.99 9.31 -18.81
N LEU A 117 -11.02 8.71 -18.11
CA LEU A 117 -11.12 8.31 -16.70
C LEU A 117 -10.62 9.41 -15.76
N ASN A 118 -10.06 10.51 -16.29
CA ASN A 118 -9.57 11.66 -15.53
C ASN A 118 -10.65 12.74 -15.40
#